data_AF-A0A975FV28-F1
#
_entry.id   AF-A0A975FV28-F1
#
_cell.length_a   1.000
_cell.length_b   1.000
_cell.length_c   1.000
_cell.angle_alpha   90.00
_cell.angle_beta   90.00
_cell.angle_gamma   90.00
#
_symmetry.space_group_name_H-M   'P 1'
#
loop_
_entity.id
_entity.type
_entity.pdbx_description
1 polymer ?
#
loop_
_entity_poly.entity_id
_entity_poly.type
_entity_poly.pdbx_seq_one_letter_code
_entity_poly.pdbx_strand_id
1 'polypeptide(L)'
;MKDNPDLKYFSVLSDLLLKSIRNQQTNVSKTLSDFFYGAFRQVREQSKNKPVVYPVIYYEVVYKAIEELAILKEKRNYLLEHRTAGEIWLLGELQDSEISEETYSWMWRNLLLAIRYKQDDLIMNHWETCHQYYNYSLQYIHEEYDYTSGNFQVSNKEIVEKRINERLRFIEFHYALGGLLTYKERYACLKRIFNYTQSEPPKYELLPESMYEIFKFYADIRDPYERKYSWISYKYPFPETSGIRADSVTKKWIMSYMAILFLRQYTIYPYLITMKPLDFPPVPNTQSEIKQWIEGLDFFKKLVADHLQNSLLLKTLNLDFITKDWCAENKKIYPTDFIDEFKEILENAYNINALNLPVAEEKVALFENSTTRIIEETFEKLQPINNKAAIQDDNSDKWYVSGQRMLQDKDAFSVNPEVQDIDFDSFLATIVSRSIIDGLGETFLRKTSQSYLLKPDELFKAIDNLAVDENYLIVTFGLNFDYFINHLKINDLSTTEYKKIQIHSFNGSHLVRQSLFVLRKSDLPSISTKPIDETIITKYSLKKISQSLNLFSSVIDMNNTSDDVFIEYKEHKSDDELRKSVLLSIIISTELKWKKNIKVIELRQFSEYRQKGIANKLDDVKPIDDEKPSS
;
A
#
# COMPACT_ATOMS: atom_id res chain seq x y z
N MET A 1 -18.73 -1.61 -39.75
CA MET A 1 -18.65 -2.90 -40.47
C MET A 1 -19.06 -2.64 -41.92
N LYS A 2 -18.10 -2.50 -42.84
CA LYS A 2 -18.38 -2.54 -44.28
C LYS A 2 -18.29 -4.00 -44.73
N ASP A 3 -19.22 -4.41 -45.58
CA ASP A 3 -19.42 -5.78 -46.08
C ASP A 3 -18.12 -6.51 -46.44
N ASN A 4 -17.65 -7.39 -45.56
CA ASN A 4 -16.66 -8.40 -45.93
C ASN A 4 -17.44 -9.63 -46.43
N PRO A 5 -17.43 -9.94 -47.74
CA PRO A 5 -18.19 -11.04 -48.30
C PRO A 5 -17.83 -12.39 -47.66
N ASP A 6 -16.58 -12.58 -47.20
CA ASP A 6 -16.13 -13.81 -46.55
C ASP A 6 -16.85 -14.05 -45.21
N LEU A 7 -17.14 -12.99 -44.45
CA LEU A 7 -17.90 -13.10 -43.20
C LEU A 7 -19.38 -13.44 -43.46
N LYS A 8 -19.93 -13.04 -44.62
CA LYS A 8 -21.30 -13.40 -45.01
C LYS A 8 -21.41 -14.89 -45.34
N TYR A 9 -20.44 -15.45 -46.07
CA TYR A 9 -20.37 -16.90 -46.31
C TYR A 9 -20.17 -17.68 -45.02
N PHE A 10 -19.29 -17.20 -44.14
CA PHE A 10 -19.08 -17.80 -42.82
C PHE A 10 -20.38 -17.85 -42.01
N SER A 11 -21.16 -16.76 -41.97
CA SER A 11 -22.46 -16.72 -41.28
C SER A 11 -23.43 -17.78 -41.77
N VAL A 12 -23.56 -17.93 -43.09
CA VAL A 12 -24.49 -18.90 -43.70
C VAL A 12 -24.06 -20.33 -43.38
N LEU A 13 -22.75 -20.60 -43.41
CA LEU A 13 -22.21 -21.91 -43.03
C LEU A 13 -22.38 -22.18 -41.53
N SER A 14 -22.33 -21.15 -40.69
CA SER A 14 -22.60 -21.28 -39.25
C SER A 14 -24.06 -21.69 -39.00
N ASP A 15 -25.02 -21.06 -39.67
CA ASP A 15 -26.43 -21.43 -39.58
C ASP A 15 -26.67 -22.88 -40.06
N LEU A 16 -25.97 -23.28 -41.13
CA LEU A 16 -26.04 -24.65 -41.64
C LEU A 16 -25.47 -25.67 -40.64
N LEU A 17 -24.36 -25.35 -39.97
CA LEU A 17 -23.78 -26.18 -38.92
C LEU A 17 -24.75 -26.33 -37.74
N LEU A 18 -25.34 -25.24 -37.26
CA LEU A 18 -26.30 -25.30 -36.15
C LEU A 18 -27.52 -26.14 -36.53
N LYS A 19 -28.01 -26.02 -37.77
CA LYS A 19 -29.11 -26.84 -38.28
C LYS A 19 -28.70 -28.32 -38.40
N SER A 20 -27.48 -28.62 -38.83
CA SER A 20 -26.99 -30.00 -38.93
C SER A 20 -26.82 -30.65 -37.56
N ILE A 21 -26.39 -29.89 -36.54
CA ILE A 21 -26.35 -30.34 -35.14
C ILE A 21 -27.77 -30.68 -34.66
N ARG A 22 -28.72 -29.75 -34.78
CA ARG A 22 -30.14 -29.94 -34.35
C ARG A 22 -30.79 -31.16 -35.00
N ASN A 23 -30.54 -31.35 -36.29
CA ASN A 23 -31.07 -32.47 -37.07
C ASN A 23 -30.24 -33.76 -36.96
N GLN A 24 -29.18 -33.77 -36.13
CA GLN A 24 -28.28 -34.90 -35.93
C GLN A 24 -27.64 -35.44 -37.22
N GLN A 25 -27.38 -34.56 -38.18
CA GLN A 25 -26.74 -34.88 -39.47
C GLN A 25 -25.22 -34.93 -39.33
N THR A 26 -24.70 -35.97 -38.66
CA THR A 26 -23.29 -36.10 -38.26
C THR A 26 -22.29 -35.93 -39.40
N ASN A 27 -22.58 -36.47 -40.59
CA ASN A 27 -21.70 -36.34 -41.76
C ASN A 27 -21.58 -34.87 -42.22
N VAL A 28 -22.70 -34.15 -42.26
CA VAL A 28 -22.72 -32.72 -42.63
C VAL A 28 -22.00 -31.89 -41.57
N SER A 29 -22.27 -32.16 -40.29
CA SER A 29 -21.60 -31.50 -39.17
C SER A 29 -20.08 -31.71 -39.21
N LYS A 30 -19.61 -32.91 -39.57
CA LYS A 30 -18.17 -33.20 -39.71
C LYS A 30 -17.52 -32.39 -40.82
N THR A 31 -18.09 -32.38 -42.02
CA THR A 31 -17.56 -31.60 -43.14
C THR A 31 -17.51 -30.11 -42.84
N LEU A 32 -18.57 -29.56 -42.22
CA LEU A 32 -18.58 -28.17 -41.78
C LEU A 32 -17.55 -27.91 -40.69
N SER A 33 -17.37 -28.86 -39.76
CA SER A 33 -16.37 -28.74 -38.71
C SER A 33 -14.94 -28.62 -39.26
N ASP A 34 -14.60 -29.37 -40.31
CA ASP A 34 -13.29 -29.28 -40.97
C ASP A 34 -13.09 -27.93 -41.65
N PHE A 35 -14.13 -27.39 -42.30
CA PHE A 35 -14.11 -26.03 -42.84
C PHE A 35 -13.82 -24.99 -41.75
N PHE A 36 -14.56 -25.03 -40.64
CA PHE A 36 -14.35 -24.10 -39.54
C PHE A 36 -12.94 -24.22 -38.95
N TYR A 37 -12.44 -25.44 -38.73
CA TYR A 37 -11.07 -25.64 -38.25
C TYR A 37 -10.05 -24.88 -39.11
N GLY A 38 -10.16 -24.97 -40.45
CA GLY A 38 -9.32 -24.22 -41.38
C GLY A 38 -9.49 -22.69 -41.25
N ALA A 39 -10.72 -22.21 -41.15
CA ALA A 39 -11.03 -20.79 -41.02
C ALA A 39 -10.46 -20.18 -39.72
N PHE A 40 -10.60 -20.87 -38.59
CA PHE A 40 -10.04 -20.44 -37.30
C PHE A 40 -8.51 -20.46 -37.32
N ARG A 41 -7.90 -21.50 -37.92
CA ARG A 41 -6.45 -21.60 -38.09
C ARG A 41 -5.88 -20.42 -38.89
N GLN A 42 -6.56 -20.02 -39.96
CA GLN A 42 -6.12 -18.90 -40.79
C GLN A 42 -6.05 -17.58 -39.99
N VAL A 43 -7.02 -17.33 -39.11
CA VAL A 43 -7.02 -16.13 -38.25
C VAL A 43 -5.84 -16.14 -37.26
N ARG A 44 -5.51 -17.30 -36.67
CA ARG A 44 -4.33 -17.45 -35.80
C ARG A 44 -3.03 -17.17 -36.54
N GLU A 45 -2.84 -17.80 -37.71
CA GLU A 45 -1.63 -17.62 -38.52
C GLU A 45 -1.41 -16.17 -38.98
N GLN A 46 -2.49 -15.39 -39.13
CA GLN A 46 -2.44 -13.97 -39.47
C GLN A 46 -2.08 -13.07 -38.28
N SER A 47 -2.23 -13.53 -37.04
CA SER A 47 -2.11 -12.74 -35.82
C SER A 47 -0.67 -12.62 -35.29
N LYS A 48 0.34 -12.71 -36.16
CA LYS A 48 1.78 -12.77 -35.79
C LYS A 48 2.16 -11.80 -34.66
N ASN A 49 2.67 -12.35 -33.56
CA ASN A 49 3.15 -11.64 -32.36
C ASN A 49 2.11 -10.75 -31.64
N LYS A 50 0.81 -10.96 -31.90
CA LYS A 50 -0.29 -10.26 -31.21
C LYS A 50 -1.25 -11.28 -30.60
N PRO A 51 -1.94 -10.93 -29.49
CA PRO A 51 -3.03 -11.73 -28.98
C PRO A 51 -4.09 -11.97 -30.06
N VAL A 52 -4.50 -13.22 -30.24
CA VAL A 52 -5.49 -13.57 -31.28
C VAL A 52 -6.86 -13.07 -30.85
N VAL A 53 -7.45 -12.20 -31.68
CA VAL A 53 -8.82 -11.73 -31.55
C VAL A 53 -9.59 -12.16 -32.79
N TYR A 54 -10.63 -12.96 -32.59
CA TYR A 54 -11.47 -13.42 -33.69
C TYR A 54 -12.58 -12.42 -33.99
N PRO A 55 -13.05 -12.32 -35.23
CA PRO A 55 -14.29 -11.59 -35.52
C PRO A 55 -15.45 -12.17 -34.70
N VAL A 56 -16.34 -11.32 -34.17
CA VAL A 56 -17.43 -11.71 -33.24
C VAL A 56 -18.21 -12.96 -33.69
N ILE A 57 -18.46 -13.11 -34.99
CA ILE A 57 -19.19 -14.24 -35.55
C ILE A 57 -18.52 -15.61 -35.31
N TYR A 58 -17.19 -15.65 -35.18
CA TYR A 58 -16.43 -16.85 -34.86
C TYR A 58 -16.70 -17.28 -33.41
N TYR A 59 -16.69 -16.35 -32.47
CA TYR A 59 -17.05 -16.67 -31.09
C TYR A 59 -18.52 -17.07 -30.97
N GLU A 60 -19.42 -16.40 -31.69
CA GLU A 60 -20.85 -16.74 -31.68
C GLU A 60 -21.13 -18.14 -32.21
N VAL A 61 -20.45 -18.58 -33.29
CA VAL A 61 -20.67 -19.94 -33.81
C VAL A 61 -20.19 -21.00 -32.82
N VAL A 62 -19.06 -20.78 -32.12
CA VAL A 62 -18.59 -21.68 -31.06
C VAL A 62 -19.63 -21.74 -29.94
N TYR A 63 -20.03 -20.60 -29.39
CA TYR A 63 -20.97 -20.51 -28.29
C TYR A 63 -22.31 -21.20 -28.62
N LYS A 64 -22.90 -20.88 -29.79
CA LYS A 64 -24.17 -21.47 -30.24
C LYS A 64 -24.03 -22.97 -30.50
N ALA A 65 -22.92 -23.43 -31.08
CA ALA A 65 -22.69 -24.85 -31.31
C ALA A 65 -22.60 -25.63 -29.99
N ILE A 66 -21.88 -25.08 -29.00
CA ILE A 66 -21.80 -25.66 -27.65
C ILE A 66 -23.17 -25.72 -26.99
N GLU A 67 -23.98 -24.66 -27.10
CA GLU A 67 -25.34 -24.64 -26.56
C GLU A 67 -26.21 -25.75 -27.19
N GLU A 68 -26.22 -25.88 -28.51
CA GLU A 68 -26.98 -26.93 -29.20
C GLU A 68 -26.52 -28.34 -28.81
N LEU A 69 -25.19 -28.57 -28.74
CA LEU A 69 -24.63 -29.85 -28.30
C LEU A 69 -25.01 -30.16 -26.85
N ALA A 70 -24.94 -29.16 -25.97
CA ALA A 70 -25.28 -29.29 -24.56
C ALA A 70 -26.76 -29.60 -24.33
N ILE A 71 -27.66 -29.08 -25.18
CA ILE A 71 -29.09 -29.38 -25.18
C ILE A 71 -29.35 -30.81 -25.66
N LEU A 72 -28.73 -31.22 -26.78
CA LEU A 72 -28.99 -32.52 -27.40
C LEU A 72 -28.45 -33.71 -26.60
N LYS A 73 -27.30 -33.55 -25.92
CA LYS A 73 -26.62 -34.61 -25.15
C LYS A 73 -26.27 -35.87 -25.97
N GLU A 74 -26.10 -35.73 -27.28
CA GLU A 74 -25.85 -36.84 -28.20
C GLU A 74 -24.34 -37.10 -28.38
N LYS A 75 -23.89 -38.31 -28.03
CA LYS A 75 -22.47 -38.68 -28.01
C LYS A 75 -21.85 -38.90 -29.39
N ARG A 76 -22.67 -39.05 -30.45
CA ARG A 76 -22.17 -39.25 -31.82
C ARG A 76 -21.40 -38.05 -32.39
N ASN A 77 -21.53 -36.86 -31.78
CA ASN A 77 -20.83 -35.63 -32.20
C ASN A 77 -19.54 -35.35 -31.42
N TYR A 78 -18.95 -36.35 -30.76
CA TYR A 78 -17.74 -36.21 -29.94
C TYR A 78 -16.61 -35.38 -30.57
N LEU A 79 -16.31 -35.58 -31.85
CA LEU A 79 -15.28 -34.79 -32.56
C LEU A 79 -15.61 -33.29 -32.59
N LEU A 80 -16.88 -32.95 -32.78
CA LEU A 80 -17.33 -31.56 -32.79
C LEU A 80 -17.33 -30.96 -31.39
N GLU A 81 -17.64 -31.75 -30.36
CA GLU A 81 -17.54 -31.32 -28.96
C GLU A 81 -16.09 -30.96 -28.60
N HIS A 82 -15.11 -31.80 -28.97
CA HIS A 82 -13.68 -31.50 -28.80
C HIS A 82 -13.26 -30.22 -29.52
N ARG A 83 -13.76 -30.02 -30.74
CA ARG A 83 -13.42 -28.83 -31.53
C ARG A 83 -14.03 -27.54 -31.01
N THR A 84 -15.23 -27.63 -30.43
CA THR A 84 -16.00 -26.48 -29.93
C THR A 84 -15.80 -26.31 -28.42
N ALA A 85 -16.41 -27.16 -27.60
CA ALA A 85 -16.30 -27.12 -26.15
C ALA A 85 -14.89 -27.44 -25.62
N GLY A 86 -14.11 -28.24 -26.35
CA GLY A 86 -12.67 -28.38 -26.09
C GLY A 86 -11.85 -27.14 -26.45
N GLU A 87 -12.46 -26.13 -27.08
CA GLU A 87 -11.83 -24.87 -27.47
C GLU A 87 -10.69 -25.01 -28.49
N ILE A 88 -10.53 -26.16 -29.18
CA ILE A 88 -9.51 -26.33 -30.23
C ILE A 88 -9.68 -25.29 -31.35
N TRP A 89 -10.91 -24.90 -31.68
CA TRP A 89 -11.13 -23.79 -32.62
C TRP A 89 -10.59 -22.45 -32.12
N LEU A 90 -10.57 -22.18 -30.82
CA LEU A 90 -10.06 -20.91 -30.27
C LEU A 90 -8.57 -20.97 -29.91
N LEU A 91 -8.09 -22.07 -29.34
CA LEU A 91 -6.73 -22.26 -28.85
C LEU A 91 -5.78 -22.80 -29.93
N GLY A 92 -6.27 -23.65 -30.82
CA GLY A 92 -5.42 -24.50 -31.65
C GLY A 92 -4.80 -25.65 -30.86
N GLU A 93 -3.94 -26.44 -31.52
CA GLU A 93 -3.34 -27.64 -30.93
C GLU A 93 -1.84 -27.45 -30.61
N LEU A 94 -1.07 -26.89 -31.55
CA LEU A 94 0.40 -26.75 -31.45
C LEU A 94 0.89 -25.41 -32.03
N GLN A 95 0.19 -24.32 -31.71
CA GLN A 95 0.51 -22.99 -32.24
C GLN A 95 0.87 -22.03 -31.11
N ASP A 96 2.00 -21.33 -31.24
CA ASP A 96 2.48 -20.30 -30.31
C ASP A 96 1.72 -18.97 -30.50
N SER A 97 0.40 -18.98 -30.27
CA SER A 97 -0.44 -17.79 -30.40
C SER A 97 -0.94 -17.34 -29.04
N GLU A 98 -0.65 -16.09 -28.68
CA GLU A 98 -1.11 -15.50 -27.42
C GLU A 98 -2.65 -15.39 -27.40
N ILE A 99 -3.26 -15.71 -26.26
CA ILE A 99 -4.72 -15.66 -26.06
C ILE A 99 -5.10 -14.25 -25.63
N SER A 100 -6.02 -13.60 -26.36
CA SER A 100 -6.56 -12.31 -25.97
C SER A 100 -7.56 -12.41 -24.80
N GLU A 101 -7.72 -11.34 -24.03
CA GLU A 101 -8.75 -11.25 -22.98
C GLU A 101 -10.18 -11.40 -23.52
N GLU A 102 -10.42 -11.02 -24.78
CA GLU A 102 -11.71 -11.27 -25.44
C GLU A 102 -11.92 -12.77 -25.64
N THR A 103 -10.91 -13.51 -26.10
CA THR A 103 -10.96 -14.97 -26.22
C THR A 103 -11.18 -15.63 -24.86
N TYR A 104 -10.47 -15.22 -23.80
CA TYR A 104 -10.72 -15.71 -22.44
C TYR A 104 -12.16 -15.48 -21.98
N SER A 105 -12.72 -14.29 -22.27
CA SER A 105 -14.09 -13.96 -21.91
C SER A 105 -15.11 -14.88 -22.61
N TRP A 106 -14.87 -15.24 -23.87
CA TRP A 106 -15.70 -16.17 -24.61
C TRP A 106 -15.54 -17.63 -24.14
N MET A 107 -14.31 -18.08 -23.87
CA MET A 107 -14.06 -19.38 -23.26
C MET A 107 -14.79 -19.52 -21.92
N TRP A 108 -14.79 -18.47 -21.08
CA TRP A 108 -15.54 -18.47 -19.83
C TRP A 108 -17.04 -18.60 -20.05
N ARG A 109 -17.60 -17.88 -21.03
CA ARG A 109 -19.03 -18.00 -21.41
C ARG A 109 -19.39 -19.41 -21.88
N ASN A 110 -18.50 -20.05 -22.62
CA ASN A 110 -18.68 -21.43 -23.08
C ASN A 110 -18.70 -22.42 -21.91
N LEU A 111 -17.81 -22.26 -20.93
CA LEU A 111 -17.80 -23.07 -19.70
C LEU A 111 -19.09 -22.86 -18.88
N LEU A 112 -19.58 -21.63 -18.80
CA LEU A 112 -20.86 -21.33 -18.12
C LEU A 112 -22.05 -22.06 -18.76
N LEU A 113 -22.07 -22.22 -20.10
CA LEU A 113 -23.07 -23.03 -20.79
C LEU A 113 -22.99 -24.50 -20.35
N ALA A 114 -21.81 -25.09 -20.39
CA ALA A 114 -21.61 -26.49 -19.99
C ALA A 114 -22.06 -26.73 -18.54
N ILE A 115 -21.79 -25.77 -17.65
CA ILE A 115 -22.23 -25.83 -16.25
C ILE A 115 -23.75 -25.73 -16.14
N ARG A 116 -24.37 -24.76 -16.84
CA ARG A 116 -25.83 -24.53 -16.86
C ARG A 116 -26.59 -25.78 -17.30
N TYR A 117 -26.16 -26.43 -18.38
CA TYR A 117 -26.79 -27.62 -18.92
C TYR A 117 -26.35 -28.93 -18.24
N LYS A 118 -25.49 -28.84 -17.22
CA LYS A 118 -24.94 -29.95 -16.45
C LYS A 118 -24.20 -30.99 -17.32
N GLN A 119 -23.31 -30.50 -18.18
CA GLN A 119 -22.51 -31.31 -19.10
C GLN A 119 -21.05 -31.38 -18.65
N ASP A 120 -20.72 -32.35 -17.79
CA ASP A 120 -19.34 -32.55 -17.32
C ASP A 120 -18.40 -32.99 -18.44
N ASP A 121 -18.90 -33.69 -19.47
CA ASP A 121 -18.08 -34.13 -20.60
C ASP A 121 -17.53 -32.96 -21.42
N LEU A 122 -18.32 -31.89 -21.58
CA LEU A 122 -17.86 -30.67 -22.27
C LEU A 122 -16.77 -29.94 -21.48
N ILE A 123 -16.89 -29.90 -20.14
CA ILE A 123 -15.85 -29.33 -19.26
C ILE A 123 -14.57 -30.18 -19.33
N MET A 124 -14.71 -31.50 -19.40
CA MET A 124 -13.54 -32.37 -19.57
C MET A 124 -12.88 -32.17 -20.92
N ASN A 125 -13.62 -32.11 -22.04
CA ASN A 125 -13.03 -31.84 -23.35
C ASN A 125 -12.20 -30.53 -23.33
N HIS A 126 -12.70 -29.50 -22.64
CA HIS A 126 -11.95 -28.26 -22.39
C HIS A 126 -10.66 -28.52 -21.61
N TRP A 127 -10.77 -29.19 -20.46
CA TRP A 127 -9.63 -29.48 -19.59
C TRP A 127 -8.53 -30.29 -20.31
N GLU A 128 -8.94 -31.31 -21.08
CA GLU A 128 -8.05 -32.17 -21.85
C GLU A 128 -7.25 -31.37 -22.88
N THR A 129 -7.93 -30.48 -23.62
CA THR A 129 -7.29 -29.61 -24.62
C THR A 129 -6.39 -28.58 -23.97
N CYS A 130 -6.84 -27.93 -22.89
CA CYS A 130 -6.05 -26.94 -22.16
C CYS A 130 -4.79 -27.54 -21.53
N HIS A 131 -4.86 -28.80 -21.06
CA HIS A 131 -3.69 -29.51 -20.55
C HIS A 131 -2.64 -29.70 -21.64
N GLN A 132 -3.06 -30.11 -22.84
CA GLN A 132 -2.15 -30.25 -23.98
C GLN A 132 -1.60 -28.90 -24.43
N TYR A 133 -2.45 -27.88 -24.53
CA TYR A 133 -2.06 -26.53 -24.89
C TYR A 133 -1.00 -25.97 -23.92
N TYR A 134 -1.20 -26.13 -22.61
CA TYR A 134 -0.27 -25.64 -21.61
C TYR A 134 1.08 -26.37 -21.63
N ASN A 135 1.07 -27.69 -21.89
CA ASN A 135 2.28 -28.50 -21.96
C ASN A 135 3.08 -28.28 -23.25
N TYR A 136 2.41 -28.10 -24.39
CA TYR A 136 3.08 -28.04 -25.70
C TYR A 136 3.18 -26.63 -26.28
N SER A 137 2.13 -25.81 -26.15
CA SER A 137 2.09 -24.46 -26.75
C SER A 137 2.53 -23.35 -25.79
N LEU A 138 2.42 -23.56 -24.47
CA LEU A 138 2.89 -22.59 -23.46
C LEU A 138 4.18 -23.02 -22.75
N GLN A 139 5.07 -23.77 -23.39
CA GLN A 139 6.34 -24.21 -22.78
C GLN A 139 7.18 -23.05 -22.22
N TYR A 140 8.01 -23.34 -21.22
CA TYR A 140 8.98 -22.37 -20.73
C TYR A 140 9.95 -21.98 -21.84
N ILE A 141 10.29 -20.69 -21.88
CA ILE A 141 11.37 -20.18 -22.72
C ILE A 141 12.59 -20.06 -21.83
N HIS A 142 13.71 -20.68 -22.24
CA HIS A 142 14.95 -20.65 -21.47
C HIS A 142 15.61 -19.27 -21.55
N GLU A 143 16.19 -18.82 -20.44
CA GLU A 143 16.97 -17.60 -20.39
C GLU A 143 18.24 -17.74 -21.24
N GLU A 144 18.47 -16.78 -22.13
CA GLU A 144 19.69 -16.66 -22.92
C GLU A 144 20.60 -15.63 -22.25
N TYR A 145 21.81 -16.04 -21.87
CA TYR A 145 22.77 -15.16 -21.18
C TYR A 145 23.76 -14.57 -22.19
N ASP A 146 23.93 -13.25 -22.16
CA ASP A 146 24.99 -12.57 -22.91
C ASP A 146 26.26 -12.51 -22.05
N TYR A 147 27.34 -13.12 -22.56
CA TYR A 147 28.64 -13.20 -21.88
C TYR A 147 29.63 -12.11 -22.33
N THR A 148 29.24 -11.19 -23.22
CA THR A 148 30.16 -10.23 -23.86
C THR A 148 30.45 -8.99 -23.02
N SER A 149 29.51 -8.56 -22.18
CA SER A 149 29.71 -7.56 -21.14
C SER A 149 29.90 -8.29 -19.80
N GLY A 150 30.93 -8.00 -19.02
CA GLY A 150 31.24 -8.69 -17.75
C GLY A 150 30.18 -8.64 -16.62
N ASN A 151 28.93 -8.31 -16.95
CA ASN A 151 27.74 -8.39 -16.11
C ASN A 151 26.79 -9.46 -16.68
N PHE A 152 26.31 -10.37 -15.82
CA PHE A 152 25.27 -11.35 -16.16
C PHE A 152 23.98 -10.63 -16.59
N GLN A 153 23.71 -10.54 -17.89
CA GLN A 153 22.46 -10.00 -18.43
C GLN A 153 21.75 -11.04 -19.30
N VAL A 154 20.45 -11.21 -19.07
CA VAL A 154 19.58 -12.10 -19.85
C VAL A 154 19.12 -11.34 -21.10
N SER A 155 19.56 -11.76 -22.29
CA SER A 155 19.30 -11.09 -23.56
C SER A 155 17.84 -11.18 -24.00
N ASN A 156 17.14 -12.25 -23.61
CA ASN A 156 15.74 -12.52 -23.98
C ASN A 156 14.74 -12.29 -22.83
N LYS A 157 15.10 -11.48 -21.83
CA LYS A 157 14.33 -11.27 -20.59
C LYS A 157 12.86 -10.93 -20.83
N GLU A 158 12.55 -10.00 -21.74
CA GLU A 158 11.18 -9.59 -22.03
C GLU A 158 10.30 -10.74 -22.54
N ILE A 159 10.86 -11.61 -23.38
CA ILE A 159 10.15 -12.76 -23.95
C ILE A 159 9.87 -13.81 -22.87
N VAL A 160 10.86 -14.07 -22.00
CA VAL A 160 10.73 -14.99 -20.86
C VAL A 160 9.67 -14.49 -19.88
N GLU A 161 9.73 -13.23 -19.47
CA GLU A 161 8.74 -12.62 -18.57
C GLU A 161 7.33 -12.64 -19.16
N LYS A 162 7.20 -12.33 -20.47
CA LYS A 162 5.92 -12.43 -21.17
C LYS A 162 5.35 -13.85 -21.12
N ARG A 163 6.16 -14.87 -21.44
CA ARG A 163 5.71 -16.27 -21.39
C ARG A 163 5.34 -16.73 -19.98
N ILE A 164 6.06 -16.28 -18.96
CA ILE A 164 5.70 -16.54 -17.56
C ILE A 164 4.34 -15.91 -17.23
N ASN A 165 4.08 -14.67 -17.65
CA ASN A 165 2.80 -14.01 -17.45
C ASN A 165 1.65 -14.71 -18.19
N GLU A 166 1.87 -15.16 -19.42
CA GLU A 166 0.89 -15.97 -20.18
C GLU A 166 0.53 -17.25 -19.43
N ARG A 167 1.53 -17.98 -18.91
CA ARG A 167 1.32 -19.20 -18.12
C ARG A 167 0.55 -18.92 -16.83
N LEU A 168 0.92 -17.87 -16.09
CA LEU A 168 0.23 -17.46 -14.86
C LEU A 168 -1.23 -17.09 -15.13
N ARG A 169 -1.49 -16.31 -16.19
CA ARG A 169 -2.85 -15.92 -16.61
C ARG A 169 -3.69 -17.14 -16.99
N PHE A 170 -3.09 -18.12 -17.65
CA PHE A 170 -3.75 -19.37 -18.04
C PHE A 170 -4.09 -20.23 -16.81
N ILE A 171 -3.15 -20.38 -15.86
CA ILE A 171 -3.40 -21.10 -14.60
C ILE A 171 -4.48 -20.40 -13.77
N GLU A 172 -4.46 -19.07 -13.68
CA GLU A 172 -5.49 -18.27 -13.01
C GLU A 172 -6.90 -18.58 -13.54
N PHE A 173 -7.06 -18.65 -14.87
CA PHE A 173 -8.34 -19.00 -15.51
C PHE A 173 -8.84 -20.38 -15.07
N HIS A 174 -7.96 -21.37 -14.99
CA HIS A 174 -8.32 -22.74 -14.61
C HIS A 174 -8.58 -22.87 -13.11
N TYR A 175 -7.90 -22.09 -12.27
CA TYR A 175 -8.19 -22.00 -10.85
C TYR A 175 -9.53 -21.31 -10.58
N ALA A 176 -9.87 -20.30 -11.38
CA ALA A 176 -11.19 -19.70 -11.35
C ALA A 176 -12.30 -20.70 -11.74
N LEU A 177 -12.06 -21.53 -12.77
CA LEU A 177 -12.96 -22.61 -13.17
C LEU A 177 -13.15 -23.62 -12.03
N GLY A 178 -12.08 -24.04 -11.36
CA GLY A 178 -12.19 -24.90 -10.18
C GLY A 178 -13.01 -24.28 -9.04
N GLY A 179 -12.88 -22.97 -8.82
CA GLY A 179 -13.74 -22.20 -7.92
C GLY A 179 -15.22 -22.27 -8.31
N LEU A 180 -15.51 -22.12 -9.60
CA LEU A 180 -16.86 -22.19 -10.14
C LEU A 180 -17.48 -23.60 -10.01
N LEU A 181 -16.69 -24.65 -10.27
CA LEU A 181 -17.12 -26.04 -10.08
C LEU A 181 -17.37 -26.35 -8.60
N THR A 182 -16.55 -25.80 -7.70
CA THR A 182 -16.75 -25.90 -6.25
C THR A 182 -18.05 -25.21 -5.83
N TYR A 183 -18.30 -24.01 -6.33
CA TYR A 183 -19.54 -23.26 -6.07
C TYR A 183 -20.81 -24.01 -6.51
N LYS A 184 -20.75 -24.73 -7.63
CA LYS A 184 -21.87 -25.55 -8.13
C LYS A 184 -21.84 -27.01 -7.67
N GLU A 185 -21.01 -27.32 -6.67
CA GLU A 185 -20.88 -28.65 -6.06
C GLU A 185 -20.62 -29.78 -7.07
N ARG A 186 -19.89 -29.48 -8.16
CA ARG A 186 -19.57 -30.43 -9.23
C ARG A 186 -18.36 -31.30 -8.88
N TYR A 187 -18.39 -31.92 -7.70
CA TYR A 187 -17.27 -32.71 -7.17
C TYR A 187 -16.89 -33.90 -8.04
N ALA A 188 -17.86 -34.53 -8.72
CA ALA A 188 -17.59 -35.61 -9.67
C ALA A 188 -16.77 -35.13 -10.89
N CYS A 189 -17.04 -33.91 -11.37
CA CYS A 189 -16.25 -33.28 -12.42
C CYS A 189 -14.84 -32.95 -11.93
N LEU A 190 -14.72 -32.38 -10.73
CA LEU A 190 -13.41 -32.11 -10.10
C LEU A 190 -12.58 -33.38 -9.92
N LYS A 191 -13.21 -34.51 -9.56
CA LYS A 191 -12.53 -35.82 -9.50
C LYS A 191 -11.92 -36.21 -10.85
N ARG A 192 -12.65 -36.02 -11.95
CA ARG A 192 -12.15 -36.31 -13.31
C ARG A 192 -10.97 -35.41 -13.66
N ILE A 193 -11.05 -34.12 -13.32
CA ILE A 193 -9.97 -33.15 -13.47
C ILE A 193 -8.71 -33.58 -12.67
N PHE A 194 -8.87 -33.97 -11.40
CA PHE A 194 -7.75 -34.34 -10.53
C PHE A 194 -6.99 -35.60 -10.97
N ASN A 195 -7.66 -36.49 -11.70
CA ASN A 195 -7.12 -37.76 -12.16
C ASN A 195 -6.67 -37.73 -13.63
N TYR A 196 -6.86 -36.61 -14.33
CA TYR A 196 -6.48 -36.52 -15.74
C TYR A 196 -4.98 -36.28 -15.90
N THR A 197 -4.30 -37.24 -16.54
CA THR A 197 -2.87 -37.20 -16.88
C THR A 197 -2.65 -37.89 -18.23
N GLN A 198 -1.66 -37.45 -19.00
CA GLN A 198 -1.22 -38.10 -20.24
C GLN A 198 0.19 -38.71 -20.13
N SER A 199 0.78 -38.73 -18.93
CA SER A 199 2.14 -39.24 -18.68
C SER A 199 2.19 -40.30 -17.59
N GLU A 200 3.25 -41.13 -17.66
CA GLU A 200 3.69 -42.01 -16.59
C GLU A 200 5.18 -41.73 -16.31
N PRO A 201 5.57 -41.26 -15.10
CA PRO A 201 4.73 -40.99 -13.94
C PRO A 201 3.69 -39.87 -14.19
N PRO A 202 2.56 -39.87 -13.44
CA PRO A 202 1.51 -38.86 -13.60
C PRO A 202 2.03 -37.44 -13.41
N LYS A 203 1.67 -36.55 -14.34
CA LYS A 203 1.97 -35.12 -14.27
C LYS A 203 0.71 -34.30 -14.52
N TYR A 204 0.46 -33.33 -13.66
CA TYR A 204 -0.80 -32.57 -13.63
C TYR A 204 -0.55 -31.09 -13.91
N GLU A 205 -0.22 -30.77 -15.15
CA GLU A 205 0.30 -29.45 -15.56
C GLU A 205 -0.56 -28.22 -15.17
N LEU A 206 -1.87 -28.40 -15.02
CA LEU A 206 -2.82 -27.34 -14.67
C LEU A 206 -3.20 -27.31 -13.18
N LEU A 207 -2.57 -28.15 -12.35
CA LEU A 207 -2.81 -28.26 -10.92
C LEU A 207 -1.50 -27.97 -10.16
N PRO A 208 -1.58 -27.40 -8.95
CA PRO A 208 -0.39 -27.06 -8.22
C PRO A 208 0.34 -28.31 -7.72
N GLU A 209 1.66 -28.29 -7.80
CA GLU A 209 2.53 -29.39 -7.34
C GLU A 209 3.11 -29.15 -5.94
N SER A 210 2.87 -27.96 -5.36
CA SER A 210 3.44 -27.55 -4.08
C SER A 210 2.47 -26.69 -3.25
N MET A 211 2.69 -26.67 -1.93
CA MET A 211 2.01 -25.71 -1.04
C MET A 211 2.31 -24.27 -1.41
N TYR A 212 3.54 -23.96 -1.87
CA TYR A 212 3.91 -22.61 -2.25
C TYR A 212 2.98 -22.02 -3.32
N GLU A 213 2.70 -22.77 -4.39
CA GLU A 213 1.79 -22.31 -5.45
C GLU A 213 0.38 -22.05 -4.93
N ILE A 214 -0.12 -22.90 -4.03
CA ILE A 214 -1.44 -22.77 -3.42
C ILE A 214 -1.51 -21.51 -2.56
N PHE A 215 -0.57 -21.34 -1.62
CA PHE A 215 -0.58 -20.20 -0.70
C PHE A 215 -0.30 -18.88 -1.43
N LYS A 216 0.60 -18.88 -2.42
CA LYS A 216 0.86 -17.70 -3.26
C LYS A 216 -0.39 -17.25 -4.01
N PHE A 217 -1.07 -18.18 -4.70
CA PHE A 217 -2.29 -17.84 -5.43
C PHE A 217 -3.43 -17.43 -4.49
N TYR A 218 -3.57 -18.10 -3.34
CA TYR A 218 -4.53 -17.73 -2.31
C TYR A 218 -4.29 -16.30 -1.80
N ALA A 219 -3.04 -15.94 -1.46
CA ALA A 219 -2.67 -14.62 -0.97
C ALA A 219 -2.95 -13.54 -2.03
N ASP A 220 -2.64 -13.81 -3.30
CA ASP A 220 -2.94 -12.92 -4.42
C ASP A 220 -4.45 -12.65 -4.58
N ILE A 221 -5.30 -13.68 -4.45
CA ILE A 221 -6.76 -13.55 -4.58
C ILE A 221 -7.38 -12.83 -3.38
N ARG A 222 -6.87 -13.10 -2.18
CA ARG A 222 -7.38 -12.51 -0.93
C ARG A 222 -7.05 -11.03 -0.81
N ASP A 223 -5.97 -10.56 -1.44
CA ASP A 223 -5.42 -9.20 -1.30
C ASP A 223 -6.50 -8.15 -0.97
N PRO A 224 -6.50 -7.60 0.26
CA PRO A 224 -7.52 -6.68 0.72
C PRO A 224 -7.49 -5.34 -0.02
N TYR A 225 -6.36 -5.01 -0.66
CA TYR A 225 -6.17 -3.79 -1.44
C TYR A 225 -6.57 -3.95 -2.91
N GLU A 226 -7.00 -5.16 -3.32
CA GLU A 226 -7.42 -5.50 -4.68
C GLU A 226 -6.43 -5.10 -5.78
N ARG A 227 -5.12 -5.12 -5.50
CA ARG A 227 -4.08 -4.63 -6.41
C ARG A 227 -4.01 -5.46 -7.69
N LYS A 228 -4.19 -6.78 -7.56
CA LYS A 228 -4.06 -7.74 -8.68
C LYS A 228 -5.41 -8.11 -9.32
N TYR A 229 -6.46 -8.27 -8.50
CA TYR A 229 -7.77 -8.76 -8.95
C TYR A 229 -8.91 -7.81 -8.61
N SER A 230 -8.81 -6.58 -9.11
CA SER A 230 -9.93 -5.63 -9.09
C SER A 230 -11.07 -6.15 -9.97
N TRP A 231 -12.31 -6.11 -9.47
CA TRP A 231 -13.53 -6.53 -10.19
C TRP A 231 -13.47 -7.95 -10.76
N ILE A 232 -13.00 -8.90 -9.96
CA ILE A 232 -12.83 -10.29 -10.38
C ILE A 232 -14.12 -10.94 -10.88
N SER A 233 -15.30 -10.52 -10.41
CA SER A 233 -16.59 -11.01 -10.89
C SER A 233 -16.94 -10.53 -12.31
N TYR A 234 -16.31 -9.47 -12.80
CA TYR A 234 -16.41 -9.08 -14.21
C TYR A 234 -15.59 -10.01 -15.11
N LYS A 235 -14.40 -10.41 -14.65
CA LYS A 235 -13.54 -11.38 -15.35
C LYS A 235 -14.14 -12.80 -15.32
N TYR A 236 -14.62 -13.21 -14.15
CA TYR A 236 -15.17 -14.53 -13.89
C TYR A 236 -16.58 -14.42 -13.29
N PRO A 237 -17.60 -14.08 -14.10
CA PRO A 237 -18.96 -14.02 -13.62
C PRO A 237 -19.44 -15.40 -13.20
N PHE A 238 -19.82 -15.52 -11.92
CA PHE A 238 -20.48 -16.71 -11.40
C PHE A 238 -21.99 -16.59 -11.67
N PRO A 239 -22.68 -17.68 -12.03
CA PRO A 239 -24.13 -17.63 -12.25
C PRO A 239 -24.85 -17.37 -10.92
N GLU A 240 -26.00 -16.70 -10.97
CA GLU A 240 -26.83 -16.36 -9.80
C GLU A 240 -26.15 -15.41 -8.79
N THR A 241 -25.03 -14.78 -9.15
CA THR A 241 -24.44 -13.68 -8.38
C THR A 241 -24.81 -12.34 -9.03
N SER A 242 -25.21 -11.36 -8.22
CA SER A 242 -25.52 -10.01 -8.70
C SER A 242 -25.19 -8.95 -7.64
N GLY A 243 -24.91 -7.74 -8.11
CA GLY A 243 -24.62 -6.59 -7.25
C GLY A 243 -23.24 -6.62 -6.59
N ILE A 244 -23.06 -5.76 -5.58
CA ILE A 244 -21.78 -5.43 -4.94
C ILE A 244 -21.10 -6.66 -4.30
N ARG A 245 -21.86 -7.71 -3.94
CA ARG A 245 -21.32 -8.92 -3.31
C ARG A 245 -20.72 -9.93 -4.29
N ALA A 246 -20.88 -9.74 -5.59
CA ALA A 246 -20.44 -10.70 -6.60
C ALA A 246 -18.93 -10.99 -6.51
N ASP A 247 -18.11 -9.95 -6.33
CA ASP A 247 -16.65 -10.10 -6.17
C ASP A 247 -16.30 -10.95 -4.95
N SER A 248 -16.87 -10.66 -3.78
CA SER A 248 -16.59 -11.41 -2.55
C SER A 248 -17.00 -12.89 -2.67
N VAL A 249 -18.13 -13.17 -3.35
CA VAL A 249 -18.58 -14.55 -3.60
C VAL A 249 -17.62 -15.27 -4.54
N THR A 250 -17.26 -14.66 -5.67
CA THR A 250 -16.29 -15.23 -6.62
C THR A 250 -14.95 -15.50 -5.93
N LYS A 251 -14.37 -14.51 -5.21
CA LYS A 251 -13.12 -14.69 -4.45
C LYS A 251 -13.23 -15.82 -3.44
N LYS A 252 -14.30 -15.86 -2.63
CA LYS A 252 -14.52 -16.91 -1.64
C LYS A 252 -14.46 -18.31 -2.26
N TRP A 253 -15.14 -18.52 -3.39
CA TRP A 253 -15.21 -19.85 -3.98
C TRP A 253 -13.92 -20.25 -4.71
N ILE A 254 -13.19 -19.30 -5.28
CA ILE A 254 -11.84 -19.55 -5.80
C ILE A 254 -10.89 -19.94 -4.65
N MET A 255 -10.91 -19.21 -3.54
CA MET A 255 -10.14 -19.55 -2.34
C MET A 255 -10.58 -20.89 -1.73
N SER A 256 -11.88 -21.19 -1.76
CA SER A 256 -12.44 -22.48 -1.33
C SER A 256 -11.91 -23.63 -2.19
N TYR A 257 -11.72 -23.42 -3.49
CA TYR A 257 -11.08 -24.40 -4.36
C TYR A 257 -9.58 -24.57 -4.03
N MET A 258 -8.87 -23.49 -3.67
CA MET A 258 -7.49 -23.60 -3.18
C MET A 258 -7.39 -24.47 -1.93
N ALA A 259 -8.36 -24.40 -1.01
CA ALA A 259 -8.42 -25.29 0.15
C ALA A 259 -8.64 -26.77 -0.25
N ILE A 260 -9.38 -27.06 -1.32
CA ILE A 260 -9.50 -28.43 -1.87
C ILE A 260 -8.18 -28.88 -2.50
N LEU A 261 -7.49 -28.00 -3.25
CA LEU A 261 -6.17 -28.29 -3.83
C LEU A 261 -5.10 -28.52 -2.76
N PHE A 262 -5.19 -27.83 -1.62
CA PHE A 262 -4.38 -28.09 -0.44
C PHE A 262 -4.59 -29.51 0.09
N LEU A 263 -5.85 -29.94 0.27
CA LEU A 263 -6.15 -31.32 0.67
C LEU A 263 -5.67 -32.34 -0.39
N ARG A 264 -5.75 -32.01 -1.68
CA ARG A 264 -5.25 -32.86 -2.76
C ARG A 264 -3.75 -33.13 -2.63
N GLN A 265 -2.94 -32.22 -2.09
CA GLN A 265 -1.50 -32.45 -1.92
C GLN A 265 -1.19 -33.71 -1.09
N TYR A 266 -2.09 -34.12 -0.19
CA TYR A 266 -1.94 -35.34 0.61
C TYR A 266 -2.03 -36.63 -0.21
N THR A 267 -2.62 -36.57 -1.41
CA THR A 267 -2.71 -37.70 -2.36
C THR A 267 -1.49 -37.84 -3.26
N ILE A 268 -0.64 -36.82 -3.35
CA ILE A 268 0.49 -36.80 -4.26
C ILE A 268 1.60 -37.68 -3.68
N TYR A 269 1.97 -38.72 -4.43
CA TYR A 269 3.12 -39.56 -4.10
C TYR A 269 4.39 -38.97 -4.75
N PRO A 270 5.40 -38.57 -3.96
CA PRO A 270 6.63 -38.01 -4.50
C PRO A 270 7.48 -39.12 -5.13
N TYR A 271 7.55 -39.14 -6.46
CA TYR A 271 8.40 -40.08 -7.20
C TYR A 271 9.81 -39.51 -7.47
N LEU A 272 9.99 -38.19 -7.37
CA LEU A 272 11.30 -37.53 -7.38
C LEU A 272 11.66 -37.03 -5.98
N ILE A 273 12.96 -37.05 -5.64
CA ILE A 273 13.47 -36.54 -4.35
C ILE A 273 13.18 -35.04 -4.19
N THR A 274 13.08 -34.31 -5.29
CA THR A 274 12.76 -32.87 -5.32
C THR A 274 11.26 -32.59 -5.12
N MET A 275 10.39 -33.58 -5.28
CA MET A 275 8.94 -33.39 -5.10
C MET A 275 8.60 -33.46 -3.62
N LYS A 276 8.22 -32.32 -3.06
CA LYS A 276 7.83 -32.20 -1.65
C LYS A 276 6.50 -31.45 -1.53
N PRO A 277 5.38 -32.12 -1.84
CA PRO A 277 4.07 -31.48 -1.94
C PRO A 277 3.54 -30.94 -0.60
N LEU A 278 4.10 -31.40 0.53
CA LEU A 278 3.72 -30.97 1.88
C LEU A 278 4.84 -30.18 2.59
N ASP A 279 5.85 -29.69 1.88
CA ASP A 279 6.82 -28.76 2.47
C ASP A 279 6.15 -27.40 2.74
N PHE A 280 6.56 -26.73 3.81
CA PHE A 280 6.12 -25.36 4.07
C PHE A 280 6.55 -24.44 2.91
N PRO A 281 5.69 -23.49 2.50
CA PRO A 281 6.10 -22.44 1.58
C PRO A 281 7.31 -21.66 2.12
N PRO A 282 8.19 -21.14 1.24
CA PRO A 282 9.21 -20.19 1.66
C PRO A 282 8.56 -18.95 2.29
N VAL A 283 9.19 -18.43 3.33
CA VAL A 283 8.77 -17.18 3.97
C VAL A 283 8.92 -16.03 2.97
N PRO A 284 7.91 -15.15 2.82
CA PRO A 284 8.01 -13.98 1.96
C PRO A 284 9.17 -13.03 2.33
N ASN A 285 9.63 -12.25 1.36
CA ASN A 285 10.81 -11.38 1.52
C ASN A 285 10.52 -10.05 2.21
N THR A 286 9.26 -9.60 2.22
CA THR A 286 8.86 -8.28 2.74
C THR A 286 7.95 -8.40 3.94
N GLN A 287 8.05 -7.48 4.90
CA GLN A 287 7.20 -7.50 6.10
C GLN A 287 5.71 -7.41 5.78
N SER A 288 5.37 -6.53 4.84
CA SER A 288 3.99 -6.36 4.38
C SER A 288 3.41 -7.68 3.85
N GLU A 289 4.18 -8.43 3.05
CA GLU A 289 3.74 -9.72 2.51
C GLU A 289 3.64 -10.79 3.60
N ILE A 290 4.60 -10.88 4.53
CA ILE A 290 4.52 -11.81 5.67
C ILE A 290 3.24 -11.57 6.48
N LYS A 291 2.96 -10.31 6.82
CA LYS A 291 1.74 -9.93 7.57
C LYS A 291 0.47 -10.28 6.80
N GLN A 292 0.43 -9.98 5.50
CA GLN A 292 -0.71 -10.33 4.65
C GLN A 292 -0.97 -11.84 4.64
N TRP A 293 0.08 -12.67 4.62
CA TRP A 293 -0.05 -14.12 4.70
C TRP A 293 -0.61 -14.53 6.07
N ILE A 294 -0.04 -14.04 7.18
CA ILE A 294 -0.51 -14.34 8.56
C ILE A 294 -2.01 -14.02 8.70
N GLU A 295 -2.44 -12.83 8.30
CA GLU A 295 -3.85 -12.40 8.34
C GLU A 295 -4.77 -13.22 7.41
N GLY A 296 -4.19 -13.90 6.43
CA GLY A 296 -4.89 -14.77 5.50
C GLY A 296 -5.10 -16.19 6.02
N LEU A 297 -4.20 -16.70 6.87
CA LEU A 297 -4.19 -18.11 7.25
C LEU A 297 -5.41 -18.52 8.08
N ASP A 298 -5.96 -17.65 8.93
CA ASP A 298 -7.14 -17.99 9.75
C ASP A 298 -8.38 -18.27 8.89
N PHE A 299 -8.59 -17.46 7.85
CA PHE A 299 -9.67 -17.70 6.91
C PHE A 299 -9.42 -18.95 6.06
N PHE A 300 -8.18 -19.20 5.63
CA PHE A 300 -7.82 -20.39 4.89
C PHE A 300 -8.04 -21.67 5.71
N LYS A 301 -7.63 -21.65 6.98
CA LYS A 301 -7.88 -22.74 7.95
C LYS A 301 -9.36 -23.04 8.08
N LYS A 302 -10.19 -22.01 8.16
CA LYS A 302 -11.64 -22.19 8.19
C LYS A 302 -12.17 -22.89 6.94
N LEU A 303 -11.72 -22.48 5.75
CA LEU A 303 -12.12 -23.14 4.49
C LEU A 303 -11.69 -24.61 4.46
N VAL A 304 -10.48 -24.92 4.91
CA VAL A 304 -9.97 -26.30 5.00
C VAL A 304 -10.79 -27.12 5.99
N ALA A 305 -11.10 -26.55 7.16
CA ALA A 305 -11.94 -27.21 8.17
C ALA A 305 -13.36 -27.47 7.66
N ASP A 306 -13.97 -26.51 6.97
CA ASP A 306 -15.31 -26.66 6.37
C ASP A 306 -15.33 -27.83 5.36
N HIS A 307 -14.28 -27.98 4.53
CA HIS A 307 -14.18 -29.10 3.58
C HIS A 307 -13.91 -30.44 4.25
N LEU A 308 -13.12 -30.48 5.32
CA LEU A 308 -12.88 -31.69 6.11
C LEU A 308 -14.16 -32.21 6.78
N GLN A 309 -15.12 -31.33 7.06
CA GLN A 309 -16.45 -31.71 7.57
C GLN A 309 -17.42 -32.14 6.46
N ASN A 310 -17.10 -31.86 5.19
CA ASN A 310 -17.96 -32.19 4.05
C ASN A 310 -17.75 -33.64 3.57
N SER A 311 -18.47 -34.58 4.17
CA SER A 311 -18.37 -36.02 3.84
C SER A 311 -18.67 -36.32 2.36
N LEU A 312 -19.59 -35.59 1.74
CA LEU A 312 -19.93 -35.79 0.32
C LEU A 312 -18.75 -35.45 -0.58
N LEU A 313 -18.14 -34.28 -0.36
CA LEU A 313 -16.96 -33.82 -1.10
C LEU A 313 -15.80 -34.80 -0.93
N LEU A 314 -15.44 -35.13 0.32
CA LEU A 314 -14.29 -35.99 0.61
C LEU A 314 -14.42 -37.36 -0.04
N LYS A 315 -15.58 -38.02 0.12
CA LYS A 315 -15.82 -39.33 -0.50
C LYS A 315 -15.81 -39.26 -2.02
N THR A 316 -16.39 -38.21 -2.60
CA THR A 316 -16.43 -38.06 -4.07
C THR A 316 -15.02 -37.88 -4.64
N LEU A 317 -14.19 -37.07 -3.97
CA LEU A 317 -12.81 -36.78 -4.39
C LEU A 317 -11.79 -37.83 -3.93
N ASN A 318 -12.21 -38.88 -3.21
CA ASN A 318 -11.33 -39.88 -2.58
C ASN A 318 -10.33 -39.27 -1.57
N LEU A 319 -10.77 -38.32 -0.76
CA LEU A 319 -9.97 -37.61 0.27
C LEU A 319 -10.40 -37.95 1.70
N ASP A 320 -11.35 -38.86 1.88
CA ASP A 320 -11.90 -39.26 3.18
C ASP A 320 -10.92 -40.04 4.07
N PHE A 321 -9.79 -40.48 3.50
CA PHE A 321 -8.68 -41.08 4.26
C PHE A 321 -7.92 -40.07 5.13
N ILE A 322 -8.08 -38.75 4.90
CA ILE A 322 -7.35 -37.70 5.62
C ILE A 322 -7.95 -37.55 7.03
N THR A 323 -7.54 -38.46 7.92
CA THR A 323 -7.87 -38.44 9.34
C THR A 323 -6.63 -38.12 10.16
N LYS A 324 -6.81 -37.75 11.43
CA LYS A 324 -5.69 -37.52 12.36
C LYS A 324 -4.83 -38.79 12.51
N ASP A 325 -5.49 -39.94 12.65
CA ASP A 325 -4.82 -41.23 12.79
C ASP A 325 -3.98 -41.58 11.56
N TRP A 326 -4.55 -41.43 10.35
CA TRP A 326 -3.82 -41.70 9.11
C TRP A 326 -2.62 -40.75 8.94
N CYS A 327 -2.77 -39.47 9.30
CA CYS A 327 -1.67 -38.50 9.25
C CYS A 327 -0.54 -38.92 10.20
N ALA A 328 -0.87 -39.31 11.44
CA ALA A 328 0.10 -39.78 12.42
C ALA A 328 0.85 -41.04 11.95
N GLU A 329 0.14 -42.04 11.43
CA GLU A 329 0.73 -43.28 10.89
C GLU A 329 1.66 -43.02 9.70
N ASN A 330 1.33 -42.04 8.85
CA ASN A 330 2.12 -41.69 7.67
C ASN A 330 3.15 -40.58 7.91
N LYS A 331 3.34 -40.15 9.17
CA LYS A 331 4.25 -39.06 9.56
C LYS A 331 3.99 -37.75 8.78
N LYS A 332 2.72 -37.44 8.55
CA LYS A 332 2.25 -36.21 7.92
C LYS A 332 1.55 -35.34 8.96
N ILE A 333 1.70 -34.03 8.85
CA ILE A 333 1.00 -33.08 9.71
C ILE A 333 -0.47 -33.01 9.26
N TYR A 334 -1.41 -33.01 10.20
CA TYR A 334 -2.83 -32.91 9.88
C TYR A 334 -3.13 -31.54 9.24
N PRO A 335 -3.98 -31.44 8.20
CA PRO A 335 -4.29 -30.20 7.46
C PRO A 335 -4.44 -28.90 8.25
N THR A 336 -5.21 -28.89 9.35
CA THR A 336 -5.42 -27.67 10.14
C THR A 336 -4.20 -27.31 10.99
N ASP A 337 -3.48 -28.34 11.46
CA ASP A 337 -2.31 -28.20 12.31
C ASP A 337 -1.12 -27.72 11.46
N PHE A 338 -1.05 -28.13 10.19
CA PHE A 338 -0.10 -27.60 9.20
C PHE A 338 -0.23 -26.09 9.05
N ILE A 339 -1.48 -25.58 8.99
CA ILE A 339 -1.73 -24.15 8.84
C ILE A 339 -1.33 -23.39 10.11
N ASP A 340 -1.53 -23.97 11.29
CA ASP A 340 -1.11 -23.39 12.56
C ASP A 340 0.42 -23.32 12.67
N GLU A 341 1.11 -24.43 12.40
CA GLU A 341 2.58 -24.46 12.38
C GLU A 341 3.16 -23.50 11.34
N PHE A 342 2.55 -23.41 10.15
CA PHE A 342 2.99 -22.46 9.14
C PHE A 342 2.78 -21.00 9.60
N LYS A 343 1.68 -20.71 10.28
CA LYS A 343 1.43 -19.38 10.86
C LYS A 343 2.48 -19.03 11.91
N GLU A 344 2.84 -19.97 12.79
CA GLU A 344 3.91 -19.77 13.78
C GLU A 344 5.27 -19.50 13.12
N ILE A 345 5.61 -20.22 12.04
CA ILE A 345 6.83 -19.96 11.27
C ILE A 345 6.85 -18.52 10.74
N LEU A 346 5.73 -18.06 10.16
CA LEU A 346 5.61 -16.70 9.64
C LEU A 346 5.65 -15.65 10.75
N GLU A 347 4.97 -15.86 11.87
CA GLU A 347 4.98 -14.94 13.03
C GLU A 347 6.37 -14.82 13.65
N ASN A 348 7.10 -15.93 13.76
CA ASN A 348 8.49 -15.91 14.21
C ASN A 348 9.39 -15.15 13.23
N ALA A 349 9.27 -15.42 11.92
CA ALA A 349 10.03 -14.71 10.90
C ALA A 349 9.69 -13.21 10.88
N TYR A 350 8.41 -12.84 11.04
CA TYR A 350 7.95 -11.46 11.13
C TYR A 350 8.64 -10.72 12.27
N ASN A 351 8.66 -11.32 13.47
CA ASN A 351 9.28 -10.73 14.65
C ASN A 351 10.81 -10.60 14.51
N ILE A 352 11.49 -11.63 13.98
CA ILE A 352 12.93 -11.59 13.73
C ILE A 352 13.27 -10.51 12.69
N ASN A 353 12.50 -10.43 11.61
CA ASN A 353 12.70 -9.42 10.59
C ASN A 353 12.45 -8.00 11.14
N ALA A 354 11.46 -7.81 12.01
CA ALA A 354 11.14 -6.50 12.60
C ALA A 354 12.32 -5.94 13.40
N LEU A 355 13.03 -6.82 14.12
CA LEU A 355 14.23 -6.46 14.89
C LEU A 355 15.43 -6.15 13.98
N ASN A 356 15.58 -6.90 12.90
CA ASN A 356 16.80 -6.88 12.07
C ASN A 356 16.69 -6.02 10.80
N LEU A 357 15.53 -5.43 10.51
CA LEU A 357 15.38 -4.54 9.35
C LEU A 357 16.40 -3.41 9.42
N PRO A 358 17.18 -3.17 8.37
CA PRO A 358 18.09 -2.04 8.35
C PRO A 358 17.30 -0.73 8.24
N VAL A 359 17.81 0.29 8.92
CA VAL A 359 17.36 1.68 8.74
C VAL A 359 17.80 2.15 7.35
N ALA A 360 16.88 2.68 6.56
CA ALA A 360 17.12 3.15 5.20
C ALA A 360 17.83 4.50 5.22
N GLU A 361 19.03 4.57 4.63
CA GLU A 361 19.83 5.80 4.55
C GLU A 361 19.08 6.94 3.84
N GLU A 362 18.29 6.63 2.81
CA GLU A 362 17.47 7.61 2.09
C GLU A 362 16.43 8.26 3.01
N LYS A 363 15.76 7.48 3.87
CA LYS A 363 14.77 7.99 4.82
C LYS A 363 15.42 8.84 5.92
N VAL A 364 16.62 8.44 6.37
CA VAL A 364 17.42 9.26 7.29
C VAL A 364 17.77 10.60 6.64
N ALA A 365 18.24 10.59 5.39
CA ALA A 365 18.54 11.81 4.66
C ALA A 365 17.32 12.71 4.46
N LEU A 366 16.13 12.14 4.20
CA LEU A 366 14.88 12.89 4.14
C LEU A 366 14.56 13.57 5.47
N PHE A 367 14.65 12.85 6.60
CA PHE A 367 14.49 13.41 7.93
C PHE A 367 15.48 14.54 8.23
N GLU A 368 16.76 14.37 7.89
CA GLU A 368 17.80 15.39 8.05
C GLU A 368 17.50 16.65 7.21
N ASN A 369 17.14 16.47 5.94
CA ASN A 369 16.83 17.57 5.02
C ASN A 369 15.57 18.34 5.43
N SER A 370 14.50 17.63 5.78
CA SER A 370 13.26 18.23 6.28
C SER A 370 13.49 18.96 7.60
N THR A 371 14.30 18.39 8.49
CA THR A 371 14.70 19.05 9.74
C THR A 371 15.47 20.34 9.48
N THR A 372 16.52 20.30 8.64
CA THR A 372 17.30 21.49 8.30
C THR A 372 16.39 22.58 7.74
N ARG A 373 15.57 22.24 6.74
CA ARG A 373 14.65 23.19 6.11
C ARG A 373 13.70 23.84 7.11
N ILE A 374 12.98 23.05 7.92
CA ILE A 374 11.97 23.56 8.87
C ILE A 374 12.61 24.45 9.95
N ILE A 375 13.77 24.05 10.48
CA ILE A 375 14.46 24.82 11.51
C ILE A 375 15.09 26.08 10.94
N GLU A 376 15.73 26.03 9.76
CA GLU A 376 16.29 27.22 9.12
C GLU A 376 15.18 28.23 8.74
N GLU A 377 14.07 27.78 8.15
CA GLU A 377 12.88 28.63 7.90
C GLU A 377 12.35 29.27 9.19
N THR A 378 12.45 28.57 10.32
CA THR A 378 12.08 29.13 11.63
C THR A 378 13.03 30.25 12.03
N PHE A 379 14.35 30.05 11.90
CA PHE A 379 15.34 31.08 12.20
C PHE A 379 15.30 32.27 11.23
N GLU A 380 14.96 32.06 9.96
CA GLU A 380 14.71 33.12 9.00
C GLU A 380 13.56 34.04 9.46
N LYS A 381 12.46 33.45 9.96
CA LYS A 381 11.35 34.21 10.55
C LYS A 381 11.74 34.96 11.82
N LEU A 382 12.77 34.51 12.53
CA LEU A 382 13.30 35.18 13.73
C LEU A 382 14.29 36.30 13.40
N GLN A 383 14.91 36.32 12.22
CA GLN A 383 15.91 37.34 11.86
C GLN A 383 15.42 38.79 12.02
N PRO A 384 14.19 39.16 11.64
CA PRO A 384 13.73 40.55 11.76
C PRO A 384 13.64 41.05 13.21
N ILE A 385 13.47 40.14 14.17
CA ILE A 385 13.44 40.45 15.61
C ILE A 385 14.75 40.15 16.32
N ASN A 386 15.81 39.78 15.58
CA ASN A 386 17.12 39.51 16.12
C ASN A 386 17.95 40.81 16.18
N ASN A 387 18.39 41.17 17.38
CA ASN A 387 19.17 42.38 17.61
C ASN A 387 20.59 42.22 17.08
N LYS A 388 20.96 43.11 16.15
CA LYS A 388 22.30 43.14 15.54
C LYS A 388 23.37 43.68 16.50
N ALA A 389 22.98 44.46 17.51
CA ALA A 389 23.91 45.02 18.48
C ALA A 389 24.28 43.97 19.54
N ALA A 390 25.57 43.84 19.84
CA ALA A 390 26.03 42.93 20.88
C ALA A 390 25.52 43.37 22.27
N ILE A 391 24.85 42.45 22.97
CA ILE A 391 24.43 42.65 24.35
C ILE A 391 25.56 42.13 25.25
N GLN A 392 26.10 42.95 26.15
CA GLN A 392 27.14 42.52 27.10
C GLN A 392 26.58 41.53 28.14
N ASP A 393 27.40 40.56 28.57
CA ASP A 393 26.96 39.49 29.48
C ASP A 393 26.53 40.01 30.86
N ASP A 394 27.29 40.93 31.45
CA ASP A 394 27.09 41.41 32.82
C ASP A 394 25.72 42.09 33.05
N ASN A 395 25.08 42.57 31.98
CA ASN A 395 23.76 43.22 32.01
C ASN A 395 22.71 42.51 31.13
N SER A 396 22.74 41.18 31.10
CA SER A 396 21.82 40.38 30.30
C SER A 396 21.06 39.31 31.07
N ASP A 397 19.87 38.98 30.59
CA ASP A 397 19.12 37.78 30.96
C ASP A 397 19.13 36.81 29.78
N LYS A 398 19.37 35.53 30.07
CA LYS A 398 19.54 34.48 29.06
C LYS A 398 18.47 33.41 29.23
N TRP A 399 17.83 33.03 28.13
CA TRP A 399 16.90 31.91 28.05
C TRP A 399 17.42 30.89 27.04
N TYR A 400 17.27 29.60 27.35
CA TYR A 400 17.70 28.53 26.46
C TYR A 400 16.52 27.67 26.05
N VAL A 401 16.38 27.43 24.75
CA VAL A 401 15.44 26.46 24.20
C VAL A 401 16.22 25.33 23.57
N SER A 402 16.03 24.13 24.11
CA SER A 402 16.68 22.91 23.65
C SER A 402 15.86 22.21 22.56
N GLY A 403 16.55 21.40 21.75
CA GLY A 403 15.93 20.44 20.84
C GLY A 403 15.19 19.31 21.56
N GLN A 404 14.72 18.32 20.80
CA GLN A 404 13.93 17.20 21.32
C GLN A 404 14.36 15.86 20.74
N ARG A 405 13.98 14.80 21.46
CA ARG A 405 14.20 13.41 21.09
C ARG A 405 12.88 12.66 21.19
N MET A 406 12.66 11.71 20.31
CA MET A 406 11.41 10.95 20.25
C MET A 406 11.69 9.52 19.78
N LEU A 407 11.04 8.55 20.43
CA LEU A 407 10.99 7.18 19.94
C LEU A 407 9.88 7.07 18.89
N GLN A 408 10.21 6.46 17.76
CA GLN A 408 9.27 6.14 16.69
C GLN A 408 9.41 4.66 16.32
N ASP A 409 8.36 4.08 15.74
CA ASP A 409 8.43 2.74 15.17
C ASP A 409 9.55 2.68 14.12
N LYS A 410 10.37 1.62 14.20
CA LYS A 410 11.46 1.37 13.26
C LYS A 410 10.95 1.14 11.83
N ASP A 411 9.73 0.64 11.68
CA ASP A 411 9.11 0.40 10.37
C ASP A 411 9.14 1.66 9.51
N ALA A 412 8.83 2.82 10.11
CA ALA A 412 8.81 4.11 9.44
C ALA A 412 10.12 4.48 8.76
N PHE A 413 11.25 4.00 9.28
CA PHE A 413 12.60 4.26 8.76
C PHE A 413 13.22 3.05 8.06
N SER A 414 12.49 1.95 7.88
CA SER A 414 13.01 0.73 7.23
C SER A 414 12.98 0.80 5.70
N VAL A 415 13.81 -0.02 5.04
CA VAL A 415 13.93 -0.12 3.57
C VAL A 415 12.66 -0.66 2.90
N ASN A 416 11.94 -1.57 3.58
CA ASN A 416 10.69 -2.15 3.10
C ASN A 416 9.66 -2.08 4.23
N PRO A 417 9.07 -0.91 4.48
CA PRO A 417 8.16 -0.74 5.58
C PRO A 417 6.89 -1.56 5.35
N GLU A 418 6.25 -1.98 6.44
CA GLU A 418 4.94 -2.59 6.45
C GLU A 418 3.90 -1.63 5.86
N VAL A 419 3.98 -0.36 6.26
CA VAL A 419 3.07 0.72 5.87
C VAL A 419 3.85 1.98 5.45
N GLN A 420 3.29 2.79 4.56
CA GLN A 420 3.86 4.12 4.28
C GLN A 420 3.47 5.10 5.39
N ASP A 421 4.45 5.55 6.17
CA ASP A 421 4.27 6.60 7.17
C ASP A 421 4.26 8.00 6.53
N ILE A 422 3.28 8.80 6.92
CA ILE A 422 3.15 10.22 6.52
C ILE A 422 3.84 11.08 7.58
N ASP A 423 4.55 12.13 7.15
CA ASP A 423 5.23 13.12 8.01
C ASP A 423 6.27 12.55 9.00
N PHE A 424 6.74 11.31 8.77
CA PHE A 424 7.76 10.66 9.61
C PHE A 424 9.06 11.48 9.70
N ASP A 425 9.35 12.24 8.63
CA ASP A 425 10.55 13.05 8.45
C ASP A 425 10.41 14.48 9.00
N SER A 426 9.20 14.98 9.24
CA SER A 426 8.93 16.39 9.51
C SER A 426 8.27 16.67 10.87
N PHE A 427 7.65 15.66 11.48
CA PHE A 427 6.88 15.80 12.72
C PHE A 427 7.73 16.34 13.88
N LEU A 428 8.87 15.71 14.18
CA LEU A 428 9.73 16.12 15.29
C LEU A 428 10.31 17.54 15.07
N ALA A 429 10.72 17.86 13.85
CA ALA A 429 11.23 19.19 13.51
C ALA A 429 10.16 20.28 13.71
N THR A 430 8.90 19.98 13.39
CA THR A 430 7.76 20.87 13.64
C THR A 430 7.55 21.12 15.15
N ILE A 431 7.69 20.09 15.99
CA ILE A 431 7.62 20.25 17.44
C ILE A 431 8.76 21.12 17.96
N VAL A 432 10.00 20.90 17.49
CA VAL A 432 11.16 21.72 17.88
C VAL A 432 11.00 23.17 17.44
N SER A 433 10.57 23.41 16.20
CA SER A 433 10.25 24.75 15.68
C SER A 433 9.23 25.46 16.58
N ARG A 434 8.14 24.77 16.94
CA ARG A 434 7.13 25.31 17.85
C ARG A 434 7.70 25.62 19.23
N SER A 435 8.54 24.75 19.79
CA SER A 435 9.22 24.98 21.07
C SER A 435 10.06 26.27 21.05
N ILE A 436 10.76 26.54 19.95
CA ILE A 436 11.55 27.78 19.78
C ILE A 436 10.63 29.01 19.78
N ILE A 437 9.52 28.98 19.05
CA ILE A 437 8.54 30.08 19.02
C ILE A 437 7.84 30.27 20.37
N ASP A 438 7.51 29.17 21.06
CA ASP A 438 6.92 29.22 22.40
C ASP A 438 7.90 29.79 23.43
N GLY A 439 9.16 29.37 23.40
CA GLY A 439 10.22 29.93 24.25
C GLY A 439 10.46 31.41 23.98
N LEU A 440 10.41 31.83 22.71
CA LEU A 440 10.44 33.25 22.36
C LEU A 440 9.27 34.00 23.02
N GLY A 441 8.03 33.51 22.84
CA GLY A 441 6.84 34.11 23.42
C GLY A 441 6.92 34.20 24.95
N GLU A 442 7.44 33.17 25.62
CA GLU A 442 7.69 33.18 27.06
C GLU A 442 8.65 34.30 27.47
N THR A 443 9.73 34.52 26.72
CA THR A 443 10.66 35.61 27.05
C THR A 443 10.04 37.00 26.89
N PHE A 444 9.21 37.23 25.87
CA PHE A 444 8.44 38.47 25.73
C PHE A 444 7.50 38.69 26.92
N LEU A 445 6.79 37.64 27.35
CA LEU A 445 5.92 37.71 28.52
C LEU A 445 6.71 38.07 29.79
N ARG A 446 7.85 37.41 30.02
CA ARG A 446 8.72 37.68 31.19
C ARG A 446 9.32 39.08 31.19
N LYS A 447 9.54 39.65 30.01
CA LYS A 447 10.08 41.01 29.82
C LYS A 447 9.02 42.10 29.81
N THR A 448 7.75 41.73 29.87
CA THR A 448 6.64 42.67 29.89
C THR A 448 6.71 43.53 31.14
N SER A 449 6.78 44.85 30.93
CA SER A 449 6.81 45.84 32.00
C SER A 449 5.39 46.30 32.37
N GLN A 450 4.50 46.38 31.38
CA GLN A 450 3.10 46.76 31.54
C GLN A 450 2.23 45.95 30.57
N SER A 451 1.04 45.54 31.00
CA SER A 451 0.11 44.73 30.22
C SER A 451 -1.29 45.32 30.28
N TYR A 452 -1.94 45.42 29.12
CA TYR A 452 -3.32 45.93 28.98
C TYR A 452 -4.20 44.88 28.29
N LEU A 453 -5.42 44.69 28.77
CA LEU A 453 -6.41 43.81 28.18
C LEU A 453 -7.49 44.67 27.50
N LEU A 454 -7.53 44.66 26.17
CA LEU A 454 -8.32 45.63 25.39
C LEU A 454 -9.32 44.94 24.47
N LYS A 455 -10.44 45.61 24.19
CA LYS A 455 -11.40 45.13 23.19
C LYS A 455 -10.76 45.13 21.79
N PRO A 456 -11.20 44.24 20.88
CA PRO A 456 -10.57 44.12 19.57
C PRO A 456 -10.52 45.43 18.76
N ASP A 457 -11.55 46.27 18.83
CA ASP A 457 -11.66 47.55 18.13
C ASP A 457 -10.83 48.69 18.75
N GLU A 458 -10.28 48.47 19.96
CA GLU A 458 -9.42 49.40 20.69
C GLU A 458 -7.94 49.00 20.65
N LEU A 459 -7.65 47.74 20.28
CA LEU A 459 -6.31 47.14 20.39
C LEU A 459 -5.22 47.91 19.62
N PHE A 460 -5.46 48.29 18.36
CA PHE A 460 -4.51 49.10 17.58
C PHE A 460 -4.59 50.59 17.89
N LYS A 461 -5.76 51.09 18.33
CA LYS A 461 -5.88 52.49 18.79
C LYS A 461 -5.04 52.74 20.04
N ALA A 462 -4.89 51.75 20.90
CA ALA A 462 -4.02 51.84 22.05
C ALA A 462 -2.55 52.07 21.67
N ILE A 463 -2.10 51.60 20.51
CA ILE A 463 -0.75 51.89 20.01
C ILE A 463 -0.57 53.40 19.75
N ASP A 464 -1.64 54.09 19.31
CA ASP A 464 -1.61 55.54 19.13
C ASP A 464 -1.38 56.26 20.46
N ASN A 465 -2.02 55.79 21.54
CA ASN A 465 -1.86 56.33 22.90
C ASN A 465 -0.47 56.07 23.51
N LEU A 466 0.24 55.02 23.05
CA LEU A 466 1.62 54.76 23.47
C LEU A 466 2.61 55.81 22.93
N ALA A 467 2.19 56.66 21.99
CA ALA A 467 2.99 57.72 21.35
C ALA A 467 4.30 57.19 20.73
N VAL A 468 4.23 56.04 20.07
CA VAL A 468 5.37 55.35 19.46
C VAL A 468 5.60 55.78 18.01
N ASP A 469 6.86 55.70 17.57
CA ASP A 469 7.31 56.07 16.22
C ASP A 469 8.03 54.90 15.50
N GLU A 470 8.69 55.18 14.38
CA GLU A 470 9.41 54.19 13.56
C GLU A 470 10.61 53.54 14.26
N ASN A 471 11.06 54.04 15.43
CA ASN A 471 12.09 53.41 16.25
C ASN A 471 11.56 52.20 17.05
N TYR A 472 10.24 52.05 17.12
CA TYR A 472 9.57 50.94 17.77
C TYR A 472 9.24 49.82 16.78
N LEU A 473 8.95 48.65 17.33
CA LEU A 473 8.52 47.47 16.61
C LEU A 473 7.32 46.85 17.33
N ILE A 474 6.39 46.29 16.57
CA ILE A 474 5.30 45.48 17.07
C ILE A 474 5.59 44.00 16.77
N VAL A 475 5.55 43.15 17.80
CA VAL A 475 5.66 41.69 17.65
C VAL A 475 4.36 41.04 18.08
N THR A 476 3.75 40.23 17.23
CA THR A 476 2.43 39.65 17.49
C THR A 476 2.47 38.13 17.54
N PHE A 477 1.67 37.54 18.44
CA PHE A 477 1.54 36.09 18.57
C PHE A 477 0.08 35.66 18.42
N GLY A 478 -0.25 35.02 17.29
CA GLY A 478 -1.56 34.40 17.06
C GLY A 478 -2.72 35.39 16.95
N LEU A 479 -2.48 36.58 16.40
CA LEU A 479 -3.52 37.54 16.01
C LEU A 479 -4.08 37.20 14.63
N ASN A 480 -5.40 37.27 14.51
CA ASN A 480 -6.08 37.09 13.23
C ASN A 480 -6.17 38.44 12.49
N PHE A 481 -5.14 38.79 11.71
CA PHE A 481 -5.09 40.06 10.98
C PHE A 481 -6.27 40.25 10.03
N ASP A 482 -6.78 39.18 9.41
CA ASP A 482 -7.94 39.25 8.51
C ASP A 482 -9.17 39.83 9.22
N TYR A 483 -9.38 39.45 10.48
CA TYR A 483 -10.43 40.03 11.32
C TYR A 483 -10.26 41.53 11.55
N PHE A 484 -9.05 42.00 11.84
CA PHE A 484 -8.81 43.43 12.09
C PHE A 484 -8.88 44.28 10.81
N ILE A 485 -8.37 43.76 9.69
CA ILE A 485 -8.29 44.48 8.42
C ILE A 485 -9.66 44.48 7.72
N ASN A 486 -10.28 43.30 7.53
CA ASN A 486 -11.45 43.17 6.68
C ASN A 486 -12.77 43.36 7.44
N HIS A 487 -12.85 42.94 8.71
CA HIS A 487 -14.06 43.07 9.50
C HIS A 487 -14.11 44.37 10.32
N LEU A 488 -13.05 44.66 11.09
CA LEU A 488 -12.99 45.89 11.90
C LEU A 488 -12.56 47.13 11.11
N LYS A 489 -11.99 46.96 9.91
CA LYS A 489 -11.56 48.03 9.01
C LYS A 489 -10.67 49.06 9.71
N ILE A 490 -9.67 48.58 10.43
CA ILE A 490 -8.69 49.45 11.08
C ILE A 490 -7.86 50.16 10.00
N ASN A 491 -7.91 51.49 10.01
CA ASN A 491 -7.17 52.33 9.07
C ASN A 491 -5.65 52.16 9.26
N ASP A 492 -4.91 52.21 8.15
CA ASP A 492 -3.45 52.14 8.11
C ASP A 492 -2.85 50.87 8.73
N LEU A 493 -3.64 49.79 8.83
CA LEU A 493 -3.20 48.46 9.26
C LEU A 493 -3.03 47.52 8.06
N SER A 494 -1.86 46.88 7.99
CA SER A 494 -1.60 45.72 7.13
C SER A 494 -1.07 44.56 7.97
N THR A 495 -0.74 43.45 7.31
CA THR A 495 -0.09 42.30 7.97
C THR A 495 1.37 42.56 8.36
N THR A 496 1.99 43.61 7.84
CA THR A 496 3.42 43.91 8.03
C THR A 496 3.69 45.25 8.68
N GLU A 497 2.70 46.13 8.78
CA GLU A 497 2.85 47.47 9.37
C GLU A 497 1.54 48.06 9.90
N TYR A 498 1.64 48.95 10.88
CA TYR A 498 0.58 49.83 11.35
C TYR A 498 1.11 51.27 11.46
N LYS A 499 0.56 52.22 10.70
CA LYS A 499 1.02 53.62 10.67
C LYS A 499 2.55 53.78 10.56
N LYS A 500 3.16 53.03 9.64
CA LYS A 500 4.63 52.94 9.40
C LYS A 500 5.45 52.20 10.47
N ILE A 501 4.84 51.73 11.56
CA ILE A 501 5.50 50.89 12.55
C ILE A 501 5.48 49.45 12.05
N GLN A 502 6.64 48.82 11.96
CA GLN A 502 6.77 47.44 11.47
C GLN A 502 6.12 46.43 12.42
N ILE A 503 5.46 45.44 11.83
CA ILE A 503 4.82 44.31 12.51
C ILE A 503 5.51 43.01 12.10
N HIS A 504 5.88 42.20 13.09
CA HIS A 504 6.34 40.84 12.88
C HIS A 504 5.43 39.86 13.62
N SER A 505 4.84 38.93 12.86
CA SER A 505 3.81 38.03 13.36
C SER A 505 4.27 36.58 13.39
N PHE A 506 3.97 35.92 14.51
CA PHE A 506 4.09 34.47 14.68
C PHE A 506 2.71 33.86 14.83
N ASN A 507 2.49 32.66 14.26
CA ASN A 507 1.21 31.96 14.26
C ASN A 507 0.63 31.73 15.69
N GLY A 508 1.49 31.74 16.71
CA GLY A 508 1.10 31.84 18.10
C GLY A 508 2.09 31.15 19.03
N SER A 509 2.02 31.53 20.30
CA SER A 509 2.58 30.78 21.41
C SER A 509 1.45 30.48 22.40
N HIS A 510 1.50 29.34 23.09
CA HIS A 510 0.48 28.98 24.09
C HIS A 510 0.31 30.03 25.19
N LEU A 511 1.41 30.67 25.59
CA LEU A 511 1.43 31.60 26.73
C LEU A 511 0.95 33.00 26.36
N VAL A 512 1.25 33.46 25.15
CA VAL A 512 1.01 34.86 24.70
C VAL A 512 0.05 34.93 23.51
N ARG A 513 -0.87 33.97 23.41
CA ARG A 513 -1.80 33.89 22.28
C ARG A 513 -2.74 35.10 22.26
N GLN A 514 -2.87 35.72 21.08
CA GLN A 514 -3.64 36.94 20.83
C GLN A 514 -3.07 38.16 21.59
N SER A 515 -1.75 38.19 21.76
CA SER A 515 -1.02 39.34 22.31
C SER A 515 -0.23 40.04 21.21
N LEU A 516 -0.03 41.34 21.38
CA LEU A 516 0.97 42.13 20.69
C LEU A 516 1.91 42.77 21.71
N PHE A 517 3.18 42.87 21.36
CA PHE A 517 4.23 43.47 22.17
C PHE A 517 4.81 44.66 21.45
N VAL A 518 4.93 45.79 22.14
CA VAL A 518 5.52 47.03 21.62
C VAL A 518 6.78 47.35 22.41
N LEU A 519 7.89 47.51 21.69
CA LEU A 519 9.21 47.81 22.26
C LEU A 519 10.10 48.55 21.25
N ARG A 520 11.19 49.17 21.74
CA ARG A 520 12.21 49.79 20.89
C ARG A 520 13.00 48.71 20.12
N LYS A 521 13.31 48.98 18.85
CA LYS A 521 14.13 48.08 18.02
C LYS A 521 15.49 47.76 18.65
N SER A 522 16.09 48.72 19.37
CA SER A 522 17.37 48.55 20.07
C SER A 522 17.31 47.55 21.24
N ASP A 523 16.13 47.22 21.74
CA ASP A 523 15.90 46.41 22.93
C ASP A 523 15.43 44.99 22.62
N LEU A 524 15.37 44.65 21.33
CA LEU A 524 15.14 43.29 20.85
C LEU A 524 16.17 42.30 21.40
N PRO A 525 15.82 41.00 21.48
CA PRO A 525 16.75 39.98 21.92
C PRO A 525 17.82 39.71 20.86
N SER A 526 18.99 39.26 21.31
CA SER A 526 19.94 38.56 20.44
C SER A 526 19.61 37.07 20.46
N ILE A 527 19.41 36.49 19.28
CA ILE A 527 19.03 35.09 19.07
C ILE A 527 20.20 34.39 18.38
N SER A 528 20.73 33.34 19.02
CA SER A 528 21.86 32.57 18.47
C SER A 528 21.81 31.10 18.89
N THR A 529 22.49 30.23 18.14
CA THR A 529 22.62 28.81 18.50
C THR A 529 23.99 28.54 19.13
N LYS A 530 24.02 27.94 20.32
CA LYS A 530 25.26 27.59 21.02
C LYS A 530 25.87 26.29 20.52
N PRO A 531 27.20 26.11 20.64
CA PRO A 531 27.85 24.81 20.47
C PRO A 531 27.22 23.77 21.40
N ILE A 532 27.23 22.51 20.96
CA ILE A 532 26.74 21.36 21.71
C ILE A 532 27.93 20.60 22.29
N ASP A 533 27.76 20.05 23.48
CA ASP A 533 28.79 19.26 24.18
C ASP A 533 29.18 18.00 23.38
N GLU A 534 30.49 17.75 23.24
CA GLU A 534 31.04 16.60 22.50
C GLU A 534 30.62 15.26 23.10
N THR A 535 30.37 15.19 24.41
CA THR A 535 29.87 13.98 25.09
C THR A 535 28.47 13.62 24.61
N ILE A 536 27.61 14.63 24.39
CA ILE A 536 26.24 14.44 23.87
C ILE A 536 26.30 14.05 22.39
N ILE A 537 27.17 14.69 21.61
CA ILE A 537 27.39 14.37 20.19
C ILE A 537 27.79 12.90 20.04
N THR A 538 28.72 12.44 20.86
CA THR A 538 29.21 11.05 20.82
C THR A 538 28.13 10.07 21.28
N LYS A 539 27.46 10.37 22.41
CA LYS A 539 26.45 9.48 23.01
C LYS A 539 25.28 9.18 22.06
N TYR A 540 24.79 10.18 21.33
CA TYR A 540 23.67 10.03 20.39
C TYR A 540 24.11 10.05 18.92
N SER A 541 25.40 9.83 18.65
CA SER A 541 25.96 9.76 17.29
C SER A 541 25.47 10.90 16.38
N LEU A 542 25.48 12.12 16.91
CA LEU A 542 24.87 13.28 16.27
C LEU A 542 25.69 13.76 15.07
N LYS A 543 25.00 14.04 13.96
CA LYS A 543 25.57 14.64 12.76
C LYS A 543 25.14 16.10 12.66
N LYS A 544 26.08 17.00 12.33
CA LYS A 544 25.76 18.40 12.03
C LYS A 544 25.08 18.49 10.67
N ILE A 545 23.86 19.03 10.62
CA ILE A 545 23.02 19.04 9.40
C ILE A 545 22.80 20.43 8.80
N SER A 546 23.12 21.49 9.54
CA SER A 546 23.09 22.87 9.05
C SER A 546 24.49 23.48 9.02
N GLN A 547 24.78 24.27 7.99
CA GLN A 547 26.00 25.08 7.92
C GLN A 547 25.87 26.40 8.68
N SER A 548 24.64 26.93 8.80
CA SER A 548 24.35 28.24 9.39
C SER A 548 24.08 28.18 10.89
N LEU A 549 23.56 27.03 11.38
CA LEU A 549 23.19 26.82 12.77
C LEU A 549 24.02 25.72 13.42
N ASN A 550 24.13 25.75 14.75
CA ASN A 550 24.59 24.60 15.54
C ASN A 550 23.43 23.60 15.73
N LEU A 551 22.97 23.04 14.61
CA LEU A 551 21.87 22.08 14.52
C LEU A 551 22.41 20.70 14.18
N PHE A 552 22.03 19.72 15.00
CA PHE A 552 22.45 18.35 14.87
C PHE A 552 21.25 17.40 14.88
N SER A 553 21.39 16.28 14.20
CA SER A 553 20.39 15.22 14.24
C SER A 553 21.00 13.83 14.20
N SER A 554 20.20 12.84 14.60
CA SER A 554 20.50 11.42 14.37
C SER A 554 19.22 10.60 14.35
N VAL A 555 19.32 9.43 13.72
CA VAL A 555 18.32 8.36 13.76
C VAL A 555 19.05 7.11 14.22
N ILE A 556 18.78 6.66 15.44
CA ILE A 556 19.46 5.51 16.04
C ILE A 556 18.53 4.31 16.05
N ASP A 557 18.99 3.18 15.53
CA ASP A 557 18.33 1.88 15.69
C ASP A 557 18.49 1.39 17.14
N MET A 558 17.39 1.31 17.88
CA MET A 558 17.41 0.91 19.28
C MET A 558 17.76 -0.57 19.48
N ASN A 559 17.68 -1.41 18.44
CA ASN A 559 18.17 -2.79 18.55
C ASN A 559 19.70 -2.87 18.58
N ASN A 560 20.37 -1.88 17.98
CA ASN A 560 21.82 -1.83 17.74
C ASN A 560 22.49 -0.62 18.42
N THR A 561 21.85 -0.03 19.43
CA THR A 561 22.37 1.11 20.19
C THR A 561 23.24 0.67 21.39
N SER A 562 23.95 1.62 22.00
CA SER A 562 24.67 1.40 23.26
C SER A 562 23.72 1.14 24.44
N ASP A 563 24.17 0.33 25.40
CA ASP A 563 23.41 0.01 26.61
C ASP A 563 22.97 1.27 27.38
N ASP A 564 23.83 2.29 27.44
CA ASP A 564 23.54 3.56 28.11
C ASP A 564 22.31 4.27 27.51
N VAL A 565 22.21 4.30 26.17
CA VAL A 565 21.07 4.90 25.47
C VAL A 565 19.85 3.98 25.59
N PHE A 566 20.03 2.66 25.52
CA PHE A 566 18.92 1.71 25.65
C PHE A 566 18.25 1.81 27.03
N ILE A 567 19.05 1.82 28.10
CA ILE A 567 18.56 1.88 29.49
C ILE A 567 17.86 3.20 29.79
N GLU A 568 18.33 4.33 29.24
CA GLU A 568 17.69 5.65 29.40
C GLU A 568 16.21 5.65 28.96
N TYR A 569 15.86 4.83 27.96
CA TYR A 569 14.53 4.80 27.36
C TYR A 569 13.69 3.57 27.74
N LYS A 570 14.18 2.73 28.64
CA LYS A 570 13.50 1.51 29.09
C LYS A 570 12.33 1.78 30.05
N GLU A 571 12.26 2.97 30.65
CA GLU A 571 11.24 3.29 31.64
C GLU A 571 9.82 3.14 31.03
N HIS A 572 9.04 2.20 31.58
CA HIS A 572 7.68 1.85 31.15
C HIS A 572 7.51 1.27 29.73
N LYS A 573 8.58 0.80 29.07
CA LYS A 573 8.52 0.09 27.77
C LYS A 573 9.06 -1.32 27.87
N SER A 574 8.51 -2.24 27.08
CA SER A 574 9.07 -3.60 26.97
C SER A 574 10.34 -3.60 26.12
N ASP A 575 11.24 -4.56 26.38
CA ASP A 575 12.48 -4.72 25.61
C ASP A 575 12.18 -4.97 24.12
N ASP A 576 11.08 -5.65 23.80
CA ASP A 576 10.65 -5.92 22.42
C ASP A 576 10.20 -4.63 21.71
N GLU A 577 9.33 -3.83 22.33
CA GLU A 577 8.89 -2.55 21.77
C GLU A 577 10.07 -1.59 21.56
N LEU A 578 11.01 -1.56 22.50
CA LEU A 578 12.16 -0.67 22.40
C LEU A 578 13.09 -1.12 21.26
N ARG A 579 13.38 -2.42 21.12
CA ARG A 579 14.21 -2.94 20.03
C ARG A 579 13.57 -2.80 18.65
N LYS A 580 12.25 -2.68 18.58
CA LYS A 580 11.50 -2.39 17.34
C LYS A 580 11.32 -0.88 17.09
N SER A 581 12.04 -0.02 17.80
CA SER A 581 11.96 1.43 17.66
C SER A 581 13.24 2.05 17.09
N VAL A 582 13.12 3.24 16.54
CA VAL A 582 14.24 4.17 16.30
C VAL A 582 14.14 5.37 17.23
N LEU A 583 15.28 5.87 17.70
CA LEU A 583 15.38 7.13 18.43
C LEU A 583 15.73 8.25 17.46
N LEU A 584 14.78 9.14 17.23
CA LEU A 584 14.99 10.38 16.51
C LEU A 584 15.53 11.44 17.46
N SER A 585 16.60 12.10 17.06
CA SER A 585 17.19 13.21 17.82
C SER A 585 17.31 14.44 16.95
N ILE A 586 16.82 15.57 17.43
CA ILE A 586 17.10 16.91 16.91
C ILE A 586 17.66 17.72 18.07
N ILE A 587 18.95 18.04 18.02
CA ILE A 587 19.66 18.73 19.09
C ILE A 587 20.11 20.11 18.60
N ILE A 588 19.62 21.12 19.31
CA ILE A 588 19.93 22.53 19.14
C ILE A 588 19.84 23.19 20.50
N SER A 589 20.66 24.22 20.75
CA SER A 589 20.60 25.05 21.95
C SER A 589 20.45 26.51 21.53
N THR A 590 19.20 26.99 21.51
CA THR A 590 18.88 28.35 21.10
C THR A 590 18.97 29.28 22.31
N GLU A 591 19.88 30.24 22.29
CA GLU A 591 19.98 31.29 23.30
C GLU A 591 19.16 32.52 22.87
N LEU A 592 18.22 32.92 23.73
CA LEU A 592 17.50 34.18 23.67
C LEU A 592 18.07 35.11 24.73
N LYS A 593 18.89 36.08 24.30
CA LYS A 593 19.60 36.99 25.20
C LYS A 593 18.96 38.38 25.17
N TRP A 594 18.54 38.86 26.33
CA TRP A 594 17.88 40.15 26.51
C TRP A 594 18.71 41.09 27.39
N LYS A 595 18.56 42.40 27.20
CA LYS A 595 19.01 43.38 28.20
C LYS A 595 18.11 43.29 29.45
N LYS A 596 18.64 43.60 30.63
CA LYS A 596 17.87 43.55 31.89
C LYS A 596 16.79 44.63 31.97
N ASN A 597 17.19 45.88 31.80
CA ASN A 597 16.30 47.05 31.98
C ASN A 597 15.75 47.51 30.62
N ILE A 598 14.61 46.96 30.23
CA ILE A 598 13.91 47.33 28.98
C ILE A 598 12.43 47.57 29.28
N LYS A 599 11.79 48.37 28.43
CA LYS A 599 10.35 48.63 28.50
C LYS A 599 9.65 47.88 27.37
N VAL A 600 8.86 46.88 27.73
CA VAL A 600 8.03 46.09 26.80
C VAL A 600 6.58 46.21 27.24
N ILE A 601 5.73 46.71 26.35
CA ILE A 601 4.30 46.86 26.60
C ILE A 601 3.56 45.71 25.91
N GLU A 602 2.76 44.98 26.66
CA GLU A 602 1.88 43.94 26.12
C GLU A 602 0.45 44.49 25.96
N LEU A 603 -0.14 44.38 24.78
CA LEU A 603 -1.57 44.57 24.58
C LEU A 603 -2.21 43.23 24.21
N ARG A 604 -3.17 42.79 25.03
CA ARG A 604 -3.88 41.51 24.87
C ARG A 604 -5.28 41.74 24.37
N GLN A 605 -5.69 40.91 23.41
CA GLN A 605 -7.07 40.91 22.94
C GLN A 605 -8.01 40.29 23.99
N PHE A 606 -8.99 41.09 24.43
CA PHE A 606 -10.13 40.65 25.23
C PHE A 606 -11.08 39.79 24.39
N SER A 607 -11.66 38.78 25.02
CA SER A 607 -12.68 37.92 24.41
C SER A 607 -13.76 37.63 25.44
N GLU A 608 -15.01 37.92 25.08
CA GLU A 608 -16.18 37.65 25.94
C GLU A 608 -16.38 36.14 26.19
N TYR A 609 -15.81 35.30 25.34
CA TYR A 609 -15.87 33.84 25.42
C TYR A 609 -14.75 33.22 26.27
N ARG A 610 -13.80 34.01 26.78
CA ARG A 610 -12.67 33.54 27.59
C ARG A 610 -12.50 34.39 28.82
N GLN A 611 -12.43 33.77 29.99
CA GLN A 611 -12.27 34.46 31.27
C GLN A 611 -10.81 34.95 31.44
N LYS A 612 -10.47 36.10 30.85
CA LYS A 612 -9.12 36.72 30.89
C LYS A 612 -8.98 37.91 31.84
N GLY A 613 -10.04 38.26 32.57
CA GLY A 613 -10.09 39.44 33.45
C GLY A 613 -11.03 40.52 32.92
N ILE A 614 -10.99 41.70 33.55
CA ILE A 614 -11.79 42.87 33.14
C ILE A 614 -11.00 43.67 32.09
N ALA A 615 -11.65 44.05 31.00
CA ALA A 615 -11.02 44.87 29.97
C ALA A 615 -10.67 46.27 30.52
N ASN A 616 -9.45 46.72 30.24
CA ASN A 616 -9.00 48.09 30.45
C ASN A 616 -9.77 49.05 29.55
N LYS A 617 -9.82 50.33 29.94
CA LYS A 617 -10.29 51.40 29.08
C LYS A 617 -9.14 51.88 28.19
N LEU A 618 -9.45 52.38 27.00
CA LEU A 618 -8.44 52.93 26.10
C LEU A 618 -7.63 54.08 26.74
N ASP A 619 -8.28 54.90 27.59
CA ASP A 619 -7.65 56.01 28.31
C ASP A 619 -6.65 55.56 29.40
N ASP A 620 -6.65 54.27 29.78
CA ASP A 620 -5.68 53.72 30.74
C ASP A 620 -4.28 53.55 30.09
N VAL A 621 -4.23 53.53 28.75
CA VAL A 621 -2.99 53.38 27.98
C VAL A 621 -2.29 54.73 27.89
N LYS A 622 -1.06 54.81 28.45
CA LYS A 622 -0.27 56.05 28.53
C LYS A 622 0.96 56.00 27.62
N PRO A 623 1.55 57.16 27.24
CA PRO A 623 2.78 57.21 26.45
C PRO A 623 3.93 56.45 27.09
N ILE A 624 4.72 55.74 26.28
CA ILE A 624 5.83 54.90 26.77
C ILE A 624 6.92 55.71 27.49
N ASP A 625 7.16 56.97 27.11
CA ASP A 625 8.27 57.78 27.62
C ASP A 625 7.87 58.81 28.72
N ASP A 626 6.61 58.83 29.18
CA ASP A 626 6.11 59.86 30.11
C ASP A 626 6.37 59.60 31.61
N GLU A 627 6.93 58.45 31.99
CA GLU A 627 7.40 58.22 33.36
C GLU A 627 8.87 58.59 33.51
N LYS A 628 9.13 59.87 33.85
CA LYS A 628 10.40 60.23 34.51
C LYS A 628 10.50 59.39 35.79
N PRO A 629 11.67 58.79 36.10
CA PRO A 629 11.85 58.10 37.36
C PRO A 629 11.66 59.13 38.48
N SER A 630 10.67 58.90 39.34
CA SER A 630 10.59 59.56 40.63
C SER A 630 11.85 59.17 41.41
N SER A 631 12.69 60.19 41.60
CA SER A 631 13.94 60.22 42.36
C SER A 631 13.86 59.61 43.74
#